data_AF-A0A815BKD3-F1
#
_entry.id   AF-A0A815BKD3-F1
#
_cell.length_a   1.000
_cell.length_b   1.000
_cell.length_c   1.000
_cell.angle_alpha   90.00
_cell.angle_beta   90.00
_cell.angle_gamma   90.00
#
_symmetry.space_group_name_H-M   'P 1'
#
loop_
_entity.id
_entity.type
_entity.pdbx_description
1 polymer ?
#
loop_
_entity_poly.entity_id
_entity_poly.type
_entity_poly.pdbx_seq_one_letter_code
_entity_poly.pdbx_strand_id
1 'polypeptide(L)'
;MSTLNLDRNDIQHACVQYILDSVIQALVQNPERRFIYVEIAFFWRWWNEHSDDTRRLEFISGGWCMKDEATTHYKSIIDQHSLGAEFLRDQFGECARPKIGWQIDPFGHSREVASLFAQMGFDGLFFARLDYQDDEQRNNTKTREMVWNGSDHL
;
A
#
# COMPACT_ATOMS: atom_id res chain seq x y z
N MET A 1 -25.64 -15.53 6.71
CA MET A 1 -24.72 -15.24 7.84
C MET A 1 -24.74 -13.74 8.05
N SER A 2 -25.07 -13.27 9.25
CA SER A 2 -25.19 -11.84 9.55
C SER A 2 -23.84 -11.14 9.43
N THR A 3 -23.71 -10.20 8.50
CA THR A 3 -22.63 -9.22 8.48
C THR A 3 -22.77 -8.37 9.75
N LEU A 4 -21.91 -8.64 10.73
CA LEU A 4 -21.71 -7.74 11.86
C LEU A 4 -21.25 -6.40 11.28
N ASN A 5 -22.09 -5.38 11.41
CA ASN A 5 -21.75 -4.02 11.01
C ASN A 5 -20.72 -3.50 12.03
N LEU A 6 -19.45 -3.75 11.74
CA LEU A 6 -18.30 -3.40 12.60
C LEU A 6 -17.96 -1.90 12.55
N ASP A 7 -18.65 -1.13 11.69
CA ASP A 7 -18.32 0.27 11.44
C ASP A 7 -18.89 1.17 12.54
N ARG A 8 -18.01 1.67 13.41
CA ARG A 8 -18.32 2.61 14.51
C ARG A 8 -18.30 4.06 14.02
N ASN A 9 -19.29 4.40 13.18
CA ASN A 9 -19.45 5.74 12.60
C ASN A 9 -19.75 6.85 13.63
N ASP A 10 -20.07 6.47 14.88
CA ASP A 10 -20.18 7.39 16.02
C ASP A 10 -18.82 7.94 16.50
N ILE A 11 -17.73 7.21 16.25
CA ILE A 11 -16.36 7.61 16.63
C ILE A 11 -15.69 8.35 15.48
N GLN A 12 -15.73 7.75 14.29
CA GLN A 12 -15.19 8.33 13.08
C GLN A 12 -16.02 7.86 11.89
N HIS A 13 -16.50 8.81 11.10
CA HIS A 13 -17.29 8.50 9.91
C HIS A 13 -16.38 8.01 8.78
N ALA A 14 -16.20 6.68 8.68
CA ALA A 14 -15.34 6.04 7.69
C ALA A 14 -15.94 4.69 7.28
N CYS A 15 -16.00 4.42 5.97
CA CYS A 15 -16.47 3.15 5.44
C CYS A 15 -15.70 2.78 4.16
N VAL A 16 -14.86 1.75 4.24
CA VAL A 16 -14.00 1.33 3.13
C VAL A 16 -14.81 0.69 2.00
N GLN A 17 -15.92 0.02 2.33
CA GLN A 17 -16.82 -0.56 1.35
C GLN A 17 -17.34 0.52 0.39
N TYR A 18 -17.86 1.64 0.90
CA TYR A 18 -18.37 2.72 0.05
C TYR A 18 -17.29 3.36 -0.83
N ILE A 19 -16.04 3.41 -0.35
CA ILE A 19 -14.92 3.87 -1.15
C ILE A 19 -14.70 2.92 -2.33
N LEU A 20 -14.57 1.62 -2.08
CA LEU A 20 -14.34 0.63 -3.12
C LEU A 20 -15.50 0.56 -4.12
N ASP A 21 -16.74 0.50 -3.64
CA ASP A 21 -17.94 0.46 -4.49
C ASP A 21 -17.98 1.66 -5.45
N SER A 22 -17.80 2.88 -4.92
CA SER A 22 -17.86 4.10 -5.72
C SER A 22 -16.66 4.26 -6.66
N VAL A 23 -15.45 3.85 -6.24
CA VAL A 23 -14.24 3.88 -7.08
C VAL A 23 -14.39 2.91 -8.24
N ILE A 24 -14.82 1.67 -8.01
CA ILE A 24 -14.99 0.68 -9.07
C ILE A 24 -16.01 1.17 -10.10
N GLN A 25 -17.15 1.69 -9.66
CA GLN A 25 -18.14 2.31 -10.56
C GLN A 25 -17.54 3.48 -11.36
N ALA A 26 -16.80 4.38 -10.70
CA ALA A 26 -16.17 5.52 -11.35
C ALA A 26 -15.11 5.09 -12.38
N LEU A 27 -14.33 4.05 -12.08
CA LEU A 27 -13.37 3.47 -13.00
C LEU A 27 -14.09 2.90 -14.21
N VAL A 28 -15.07 2.01 -14.04
CA VAL A 28 -15.86 1.42 -15.14
C VAL A 28 -16.43 2.49 -16.09
N GLN A 29 -16.93 3.60 -15.54
CA GLN A 29 -17.49 4.70 -16.34
C GLN A 29 -16.48 5.44 -17.22
N ASN A 30 -15.19 5.46 -16.89
CA ASN A 30 -14.19 6.16 -17.68
C ASN A 30 -12.84 5.41 -17.73
N PRO A 31 -12.44 4.89 -18.91
CA PRO A 31 -11.18 4.15 -19.12
C PRO A 31 -9.91 4.91 -18.71
N GLU A 32 -9.92 6.25 -18.78
CA GLU A 32 -8.77 7.09 -18.46
C GLU A 32 -8.55 7.31 -16.97
N ARG A 33 -9.57 7.03 -16.13
CA ARG A 33 -9.44 7.16 -14.68
C ARG A 33 -8.55 6.06 -14.14
N ARG A 34 -7.71 6.44 -13.17
CA ARG A 34 -6.82 5.56 -12.43
C ARG A 34 -7.06 5.75 -10.94
N PHE A 35 -6.86 4.68 -10.19
CA PHE A 35 -6.93 4.70 -8.75
C PHE A 35 -5.94 3.68 -8.19
N ILE A 36 -5.14 4.12 -7.22
CA ILE A 36 -4.19 3.28 -6.50
C ILE A 36 -4.83 2.76 -5.21
N TYR A 37 -4.58 1.49 -4.86
CA TYR A 37 -5.05 0.90 -3.62
C TYR A 37 -3.92 0.16 -2.91
N VAL A 38 -3.86 0.26 -1.59
CA VAL A 38 -2.67 -0.11 -0.80
C VAL A 38 -2.92 -1.31 0.13
N GLU A 39 -3.96 -1.25 0.97
CA GLU A 39 -4.14 -2.19 2.09
C GLU A 39 -4.95 -3.44 1.72
N ILE A 40 -4.24 -4.54 1.43
CA ILE A 40 -4.90 -5.76 0.93
C ILE A 40 -5.85 -6.39 1.95
N ALA A 41 -5.68 -6.18 3.27
CA ALA A 41 -6.63 -6.69 4.25
C ALA A 41 -8.08 -6.20 4.00
N PHE A 42 -8.24 -4.91 3.70
CA PHE A 42 -9.55 -4.34 3.44
C PHE A 42 -10.08 -4.75 2.07
N PHE A 43 -9.22 -4.75 1.05
CA PHE A 43 -9.61 -5.21 -0.27
C PHE A 43 -10.03 -6.67 -0.26
N TRP A 44 -9.29 -7.55 0.41
CA TRP A 44 -9.62 -8.97 0.58
C TRP A 44 -10.99 -9.16 1.21
N ARG A 45 -11.29 -8.40 2.28
CA ARG A 45 -12.59 -8.46 2.95
C ARG A 45 -13.72 -8.07 1.99
N TRP A 46 -13.56 -6.95 1.29
CA TRP A 46 -14.55 -6.47 0.33
C TRP A 46 -14.70 -7.43 -0.86
N TRP A 47 -13.59 -7.97 -1.38
CA TRP A 47 -13.55 -8.90 -2.51
C TRP A 47 -14.34 -10.19 -2.25
N ASN A 48 -14.30 -10.71 -1.02
CA ASN A 48 -15.04 -11.93 -0.67
C ASN A 48 -16.57 -11.74 -0.61
N GLU A 49 -17.04 -10.50 -0.66
CA GLU A 49 -18.47 -10.16 -0.61
C GLU A 49 -19.01 -9.72 -2.00
N HIS A 50 -18.14 -9.51 -2.99
CA HIS A 50 -18.49 -8.94 -4.30
C HIS A 50 -17.94 -9.80 -5.45
N SER A 51 -18.62 -9.83 -6.60
CA SER A 51 -18.26 -10.67 -7.75
C SER A 51 -17.90 -9.88 -9.03
N ASP A 52 -17.52 -8.61 -8.89
CA ASP A 52 -17.39 -7.68 -10.01
C ASP A 52 -15.98 -7.60 -10.62
N ASP A 53 -15.94 -7.08 -11.86
CA ASP A 53 -14.71 -6.92 -12.65
C ASP A 53 -13.85 -5.75 -12.13
N THR A 54 -12.90 -6.06 -11.26
CA THR A 54 -11.98 -5.11 -10.63
C THR A 54 -10.65 -4.94 -11.37
N ARG A 55 -10.55 -5.39 -12.63
CA ARG A 55 -9.32 -5.40 -13.45
C ARG A 55 -8.70 -4.02 -13.76
N ARG A 56 -9.20 -2.95 -13.14
CA ARG A 56 -8.80 -1.56 -13.38
C ARG A 56 -8.22 -0.85 -12.17
N LEU A 57 -8.12 -1.54 -11.04
CA LEU A 57 -7.45 -1.03 -9.85
C LEU A 57 -5.94 -1.26 -9.96
N GLU A 58 -5.14 -0.28 -9.58
CA GLU A 58 -3.68 -0.43 -9.51
C GLU A 58 -3.28 -0.68 -8.05
N PHE A 59 -2.67 -1.83 -7.76
CA PHE A 59 -2.19 -2.14 -6.42
C PHE A 59 -0.76 -1.64 -6.23
N ILE A 60 -0.53 -0.85 -5.17
CA ILE A 60 0.78 -0.38 -4.75
C ILE A 60 1.05 -0.82 -3.30
N SER A 61 2.31 -1.04 -2.93
CA SER A 61 2.72 -1.84 -1.75
C SER A 61 2.20 -3.28 -1.75
N GLY A 62 0.88 -3.48 -1.84
CA GLY A 62 0.20 -4.78 -1.85
C GLY A 62 0.50 -5.67 -0.65
N GLY A 63 0.89 -5.08 0.47
CA GLY A 63 0.94 -5.77 1.75
C GLY A 63 -0.44 -5.85 2.39
N TRP A 64 -0.60 -6.73 3.37
CA TRP A 64 -1.82 -6.81 4.17
C TRP A 64 -2.18 -5.46 4.80
N CYS A 65 -1.18 -4.67 5.22
CA CYS A 65 -1.35 -3.30 5.69
C CYS A 65 -0.16 -2.39 5.34
N MET A 66 -0.33 -1.09 5.55
CA MET A 66 0.79 -0.16 5.67
C MET A 66 1.42 -0.31 7.07
N LYS A 67 2.40 -1.21 7.16
CA LYS A 67 3.16 -1.50 8.38
C LYS A 67 3.94 -0.29 8.93
N ASP A 68 4.03 -0.20 10.26
CA ASP A 68 5.02 0.64 10.94
C ASP A 68 6.45 0.19 10.57
N GLU A 69 7.41 1.11 10.68
CA GLU A 69 8.83 0.88 10.35
C GLU A 69 9.76 0.95 11.56
N ALA A 70 9.27 1.45 12.70
CA ALA A 70 10.08 1.60 13.91
C ALA A 70 10.01 0.38 14.84
N THR A 71 8.82 -0.22 15.00
CA THR A 71 8.54 -1.25 16.01
C THR A 71 8.23 -2.62 15.42
N THR A 72 8.42 -2.80 14.11
CA THR A 72 8.15 -4.05 13.42
C THR A 72 9.42 -4.88 13.23
N HIS A 73 9.31 -6.18 13.48
CA HIS A 73 10.38 -7.12 13.17
C HIS A 73 10.33 -7.49 11.68
N TYR A 74 11.49 -7.58 11.01
CA TYR A 74 11.58 -7.83 9.57
C TYR A 74 10.79 -9.05 9.09
N LYS A 75 10.75 -10.12 9.90
CA LYS A 75 9.96 -11.32 9.59
C LYS A 75 8.48 -10.99 9.40
N SER A 76 7.90 -10.17 10.28
CA SER A 76 6.50 -9.76 10.19
C SER A 76 6.25 -8.86 8.97
N ILE A 77 7.23 -8.05 8.57
CA ILE A 77 7.17 -7.24 7.33
C ILE A 77 7.09 -8.17 6.11
N ILE A 78 7.93 -9.21 6.07
CA ILE A 78 7.94 -10.21 5.00
C ILE A 78 6.63 -11.00 4.99
N ASP A 79 6.18 -11.50 6.14
CA ASP A 79 4.97 -12.33 6.24
C ASP A 79 3.73 -11.58 5.74
N GLN A 80 3.52 -10.32 6.16
CA GLN A 80 2.35 -9.55 5.73
C GLN A 80 2.42 -9.11 4.26
N HIS A 81 3.61 -8.87 3.70
CA HIS A 81 3.77 -8.61 2.27
C HIS A 81 3.54 -9.88 1.45
N SER A 82 4.02 -11.02 1.92
CA SER A 82 3.85 -12.30 1.25
C SER A 82 2.38 -12.69 1.17
N LEU A 83 1.63 -12.49 2.26
CA LEU A 83 0.18 -12.76 2.31
C LEU A 83 -0.60 -11.90 1.29
N GLY A 84 -0.30 -10.61 1.21
CA GLY A 84 -0.94 -9.72 0.25
C GLY A 84 -0.55 -10.04 -1.20
N ALA A 85 0.73 -10.32 -1.45
CA ALA A 85 1.23 -10.68 -2.77
C ALA A 85 0.66 -12.01 -3.28
N GLU A 86 0.54 -13.02 -2.42
CA GLU A 86 -0.08 -14.31 -2.75
C GLU A 86 -1.55 -14.11 -3.14
N PHE A 87 -2.32 -13.38 -2.34
CA PHE A 87 -3.71 -13.07 -2.68
C PHE A 87 -3.83 -12.36 -4.03
N LEU A 88 -3.03 -11.31 -4.27
CA LEU A 88 -3.08 -10.57 -5.54
C LEU A 88 -2.72 -11.45 -6.74
N ARG A 89 -1.68 -12.26 -6.61
CA ARG A 89 -1.27 -13.20 -7.67
C ARG A 89 -2.37 -14.22 -7.96
N ASP A 90 -3.00 -14.77 -6.93
CA ASP A 90 -4.00 -15.81 -7.11
C ASP A 90 -5.30 -15.27 -7.73
N GLN A 91 -5.67 -14.01 -7.45
CA GLN A 91 -6.88 -13.40 -8.00
C GLN A 91 -6.67 -12.73 -9.36
N PHE A 92 -5.51 -12.11 -9.59
CA PHE A 92 -5.28 -11.22 -10.74
C PHE A 92 -4.08 -11.63 -11.61
N GLY A 93 -3.31 -12.65 -11.18
CA GLY A 93 -2.13 -13.13 -11.88
C GLY A 93 -0.88 -12.27 -11.65
N GLU A 94 0.19 -12.61 -12.36
CA GLU A 94 1.51 -11.98 -12.23
C GLU A 94 1.52 -10.46 -12.53
N CYS A 95 0.59 -9.97 -13.34
CA CYS A 95 0.51 -8.55 -13.67
C CYS A 95 0.08 -7.66 -12.50
N ALA A 96 -0.53 -8.24 -11.46
CA ALA A 96 -0.94 -7.50 -10.27
C ALA A 96 0.17 -7.36 -9.23
N ARG A 97 1.37 -7.90 -9.48
CA ARG A 97 2.52 -7.73 -8.58
C ARG A 97 2.87 -6.25 -8.43
N PRO A 98 2.76 -5.66 -7.23
CA PRO A 98 3.07 -4.25 -7.02
C PRO A 98 4.53 -3.94 -7.36
N LYS A 99 4.73 -2.77 -7.95
CA LYS A 99 6.07 -2.26 -8.33
C LYS A 99 6.53 -1.07 -7.50
N ILE A 100 5.58 -0.39 -6.86
CA ILE A 100 5.85 0.84 -6.11
C ILE A 100 5.43 0.63 -4.66
N GLY A 101 6.33 0.92 -3.74
CA GLY A 101 6.07 0.99 -2.30
C GLY A 101 5.43 2.32 -1.94
N TRP A 102 4.47 2.27 -1.02
CA TRP A 102 3.69 3.41 -0.55
C TRP A 102 3.62 3.39 0.99
N GLN A 103 4.36 4.30 1.62
CA GLN A 103 4.55 4.41 3.08
C GLN A 103 4.33 5.86 3.51
N ILE A 104 3.14 6.39 3.25
CA ILE A 104 2.85 7.81 3.52
C ILE A 104 2.61 8.12 5.00
N ASP A 105 2.23 7.12 5.81
CA ASP A 105 1.77 7.34 7.19
C ASP A 105 2.62 6.75 8.34
N PRO A 106 3.62 5.86 8.14
CA PRO A 106 4.54 5.48 9.21
C PRO A 106 5.33 6.67 9.77
N PHE A 107 5.54 6.69 11.09
CA PHE A 107 6.26 7.77 11.76
C PHE A 107 7.78 7.57 11.71
N GLY A 108 8.37 7.95 10.57
CA GLY A 108 9.77 7.70 10.24
C GLY A 108 9.93 6.44 9.38
N HIS A 109 11.07 6.33 8.71
CA HIS A 109 11.32 5.28 7.71
C HIS A 109 12.63 4.56 7.97
N SER A 110 12.64 3.24 7.78
CA SER A 110 13.79 2.40 8.09
C SER A 110 14.55 1.98 6.84
N ARG A 111 15.88 1.94 6.99
CA ARG A 111 16.79 1.46 5.96
C ARG A 111 16.50 -0.01 5.61
N GLU A 112 16.05 -0.78 6.60
CA GLU A 112 15.62 -2.16 6.47
C GLU A 112 14.43 -2.31 5.51
N VAL A 113 13.42 -1.46 5.59
CA VAL A 113 12.28 -1.47 4.65
C VAL A 113 12.73 -1.16 3.23
N ALA A 114 13.61 -0.16 3.05
CA ALA A 114 14.18 0.16 1.74
C ALA A 114 14.91 -1.05 1.12
N SER A 115 15.74 -1.74 1.92
CA SER A 115 16.47 -2.94 1.47
C SER A 115 15.53 -4.10 1.15
N LEU A 116 14.51 -4.35 1.98
CA LEU A 116 13.54 -5.41 1.76
C LEU A 116 12.70 -5.15 0.50
N PHE A 117 12.26 -3.91 0.27
CA PHE A 117 11.46 -3.56 -0.91
C PHE A 117 12.27 -3.75 -2.20
N ALA A 118 13.55 -3.38 -2.21
CA ALA A 118 14.43 -3.67 -3.33
C ALA A 118 14.54 -5.18 -3.59
N GLN A 119 14.71 -6.00 -2.55
CA GLN A 119 14.76 -7.47 -2.66
C GLN A 119 13.42 -8.10 -3.10
N MET A 120 12.29 -7.50 -2.72
CA MET A 120 10.95 -7.91 -3.18
C MET A 120 10.67 -7.51 -4.64
N GLY A 121 11.56 -6.72 -5.27
CA GLY A 121 11.47 -6.32 -6.66
C GLY A 121 10.60 -5.09 -6.91
N PHE A 122 10.51 -4.19 -5.91
CA PHE A 122 9.97 -2.85 -6.06
C PHE A 122 10.98 -1.94 -6.76
N ASP A 123 10.47 -1.10 -7.65
CA ASP A 123 11.26 -0.15 -8.46
C ASP A 123 11.33 1.24 -7.79
N GLY A 124 10.44 1.52 -6.83
CA GLY A 124 10.40 2.79 -6.11
C GLY A 124 9.65 2.69 -4.79
N LEU A 125 9.90 3.67 -3.91
CA LEU A 125 9.26 3.82 -2.62
C LEU A 125 8.90 5.29 -2.42
N PHE A 126 7.63 5.56 -2.12
CA PHE A 126 7.15 6.88 -1.75
C PHE A 126 6.79 6.89 -0.27
N PHE A 127 7.21 7.93 0.42
CA PHE A 127 6.85 8.18 1.80
C PHE A 127 6.71 9.68 2.06
N ALA A 128 6.03 10.05 3.16
CA ALA A 128 5.70 11.46 3.42
C ALA A 128 6.19 11.99 4.77
N ARG A 129 6.40 11.13 5.78
CA ARG A 129 6.75 11.58 7.13
C ARG A 129 8.26 11.54 7.34
N LEU A 130 8.91 12.69 7.16
CA LEU A 130 10.30 12.93 7.50
C LEU A 130 10.44 14.08 8.51
N ASP A 131 11.61 14.21 9.13
CA ASP A 131 11.90 15.35 10.00
C ASP A 131 11.76 16.67 9.22
N TYR A 132 11.15 17.67 9.85
CA TYR A 132 10.82 18.92 9.18
C TYR A 132 12.06 19.72 8.75
N GLN A 133 13.19 19.58 9.46
CA GLN A 133 14.45 20.24 9.10
C GLN A 133 15.06 19.56 7.86
N ASP A 134 15.00 18.22 7.80
CA ASP A 134 15.42 17.46 6.60
C ASP A 134 14.52 17.79 5.40
N ASP A 135 13.21 17.92 5.60
CA ASP A 135 12.28 18.33 4.53
C ASP A 135 12.61 19.71 3.96
N GLU A 136 12.86 20.70 4.82
CA GLU A 136 13.27 22.04 4.40
C GLU A 136 14.61 22.00 3.64
N GLN A 137 15.59 21.25 4.15
CA GLN A 137 16.88 21.10 3.49
C GLN A 137 16.76 20.45 2.11
N ARG A 138 15.99 19.37 1.99
CA ARG A 138 15.77 18.66 0.71
C ARG A 138 14.97 19.49 -0.28
N ASN A 139 14.02 20.30 0.19
CA ASN A 139 13.32 21.27 -0.64
C ASN A 139 14.24 22.32 -1.25
N ASN A 140 15.15 22.86 -0.43
CA ASN A 140 16.09 23.89 -0.85
C ASN A 140 17.16 23.33 -1.79
N THR A 141 17.63 22.10 -1.54
CA THR A 141 18.70 21.45 -2.31
C THR A 141 18.21 20.62 -3.50
N LYS A 142 16.88 20.45 -3.66
CA LYS A 142 16.26 19.61 -4.70
C LYS A 142 16.66 18.13 -4.60
N THR A 143 16.70 17.60 -3.38
CA THR A 143 17.12 16.22 -3.06
C THR A 143 16.03 15.39 -2.36
N ARG A 144 14.76 15.73 -2.62
CA ARG A 144 13.60 14.94 -2.13
C ARG A 144 13.50 13.58 -2.82
N GLU A 145 13.98 13.47 -4.05
CA GLU A 145 14.10 12.22 -4.77
C GLU A 145 15.57 11.76 -4.70
N MET A 146 15.78 10.51 -4.31
CA MET A 146 17.12 9.94 -4.19
C MET A 146 17.11 8.44 -4.46
N VAL A 147 18.26 7.90 -4.86
CA VAL A 147 18.50 6.46 -4.81
C VAL A 147 18.85 6.11 -3.38
N TRP A 148 17.92 5.48 -2.67
CA TRP A 148 18.14 5.08 -1.29
C TRP A 148 18.85 3.72 -1.23
N ASN A 149 20.15 3.72 -0.99
CA ASN A 149 20.88 2.48 -0.74
C ASN A 149 20.65 2.00 0.70
N GLY A 150 19.78 1.00 0.85
CA GLY A 150 19.42 0.41 2.14
C GLY A 150 20.43 -0.60 2.70
N SER A 151 21.50 -0.95 1.99
CA SER A 151 22.47 -1.94 2.48
C SER A 151 23.90 -1.53 2.13
N ASP A 152 24.80 -1.61 3.10
CA ASP A 152 26.25 -1.45 2.86
C ASP A 152 26.87 -2.71 2.23
N HIS A 153 26.10 -3.80 2.16
CA HIS A 153 26.51 -5.08 1.60
C HIS A 153 25.48 -5.52 0.55
N LEU A 154 25.80 -5.22 -0.71
CA LEU A 154 25.27 -5.89 -1.90
C LEU A 154 26.47 -6.42 -2.70
#